data_AF-A0A8H7FT98-F1
#
_entry.id   AF-A0A8H7FT98-F1
#
_cell.length_a   1.000
_cell.length_b   1.000
_cell.length_c   1.000
_cell.angle_alpha   90.00
_cell.angle_beta   90.00
_cell.angle_gamma   90.00
#
_symmetry.space_group_name_H-M   'P 1'
#
loop_
_entity.id
_entity.type
_entity.pdbx_description
1 polymer ?
#
loop_
_entity_poly.entity_id
_entity_poly.type
_entity_poly.pdbx_seq_one_letter_code
_entity_poly.pdbx_strand_id
1 'polypeptide(L)'
;AEILTYANLRVLITLNLVYDTIAESDTQKLAYTLLADGGTLILTNPSGLGETTGGKTVKFTQWNPFAPENEHVGEALYAKLHGYLDSGAIQTNRVEVLPGGLGGIVAGLERLQEGKVSGAKLVVRPQETA
;
A
#
# COMPACT_ATOMS: atom_id res chain seq x y z
N ALA A 1 -8.05 -15.24 -23.90
CA ALA A 1 -8.71 -14.22 -24.73
C ALA A 1 -8.71 -12.82 -24.08
N GLU A 2 -8.60 -12.70 -22.75
CA GLU A 2 -8.58 -11.38 -22.04
C GLU A 2 -7.23 -10.63 -22.06
N ILE A 3 -6.12 -11.30 -22.33
CA ILE A 3 -4.79 -10.65 -22.35
C ILE A 3 -4.64 -9.66 -23.53
N LEU A 4 -5.40 -9.87 -24.61
CA LEU A 4 -5.34 -9.02 -25.81
C LEU A 4 -6.16 -7.73 -25.69
N THR A 5 -7.05 -7.62 -24.70
CA THR A 5 -7.83 -6.38 -24.47
C THR A 5 -6.96 -5.27 -23.86
N TYR A 6 -5.93 -5.62 -23.08
CA TYR A 6 -4.99 -4.65 -22.49
C TYR A 6 -3.95 -4.11 -23.49
N ALA A 7 -3.62 -4.88 -24.54
CA ALA A 7 -2.61 -4.48 -25.53
C ALA A 7 -3.07 -3.31 -26.42
N ASN A 8 -4.38 -3.12 -26.58
CA ASN A 8 -4.96 -2.04 -27.39
C ASN A 8 -5.23 -0.75 -26.59
N LEU A 9 -4.95 -0.73 -25.29
CA LEU A 9 -4.93 0.50 -24.48
C LEU A 9 -3.56 1.20 -24.57
N ARG A 10 -2.89 1.10 -25.72
CA ARG A 10 -1.66 1.85 -25.98
C ARG A 10 -2.01 3.32 -26.23
N VAL A 11 -1.75 4.10 -25.19
CA VAL A 11 -1.42 5.54 -25.20
C VAL A 11 -2.61 6.50 -25.35
N LEU A 12 -3.30 6.76 -24.24
CA LEU A 12 -3.95 8.06 -24.00
C LEU A 12 -3.74 8.58 -22.57
N ILE A 13 -3.22 7.76 -21.65
CA ILE A 13 -2.94 8.18 -20.27
C ILE A 13 -1.52 7.76 -19.95
N THR A 14 -0.60 8.74 -19.92
CA THR A 14 0.69 8.61 -19.28
C THR A 14 0.58 9.23 -17.89
N LEU A 15 0.98 8.49 -16.86
CA LEU A 15 0.85 8.94 -15.47
C LEU A 15 2.16 9.54 -14.98
N ASN A 16 2.12 10.74 -14.39
CA ASN A 16 3.31 11.34 -13.77
C ASN A 16 3.68 10.69 -12.44
N LEU A 17 2.70 10.06 -11.77
CA LEU A 17 2.87 9.38 -10.51
C LEU A 17 2.06 8.07 -10.53
N VAL A 18 2.72 6.96 -10.20
CA VAL A 18 2.06 5.69 -9.94
C VAL A 18 2.48 5.19 -8.56
N TYR A 19 1.52 4.76 -7.75
CA TYR A 19 1.78 4.16 -6.45
C TYR A 19 1.34 2.69 -6.52
N ASP A 20 2.30 1.77 -6.59
CA ASP A 20 2.02 0.33 -6.57
C ASP A 20 2.09 -0.20 -5.14
N THR A 21 0.93 -0.53 -4.60
CA THR A 21 0.79 -1.06 -3.24
C THR A 21 0.91 -2.59 -3.16
N ILE A 22 0.90 -3.28 -4.30
CA ILE A 22 1.13 -4.73 -4.39
C ILE A 22 2.64 -4.99 -4.50
N ALA A 23 3.31 -4.24 -5.38
CA ALA A 23 4.75 -4.25 -5.59
C ALA A 23 5.35 -5.64 -5.86
N GLU A 24 4.60 -6.50 -6.55
CA GLU A 24 5.06 -7.78 -7.08
C GLU A 24 5.63 -7.59 -8.50
N SER A 25 6.42 -8.56 -8.98
CA SER A 25 7.14 -8.46 -10.26
C SER A 25 6.27 -7.94 -11.43
N ASP A 26 5.04 -8.45 -11.54
CA ASP A 26 4.16 -8.09 -12.65
C ASP A 26 3.44 -6.75 -12.44
N THR A 27 3.11 -6.38 -11.20
CA THR A 27 2.51 -5.06 -10.90
C THR A 27 3.52 -3.94 -11.05
N GLN A 28 4.79 -4.18 -10.67
CA GLN A 28 5.88 -3.23 -10.87
C GLN A 28 6.09 -2.94 -12.37
N LYS A 29 6.13 -3.98 -13.22
CA LYS A 29 6.28 -3.82 -14.68
C LYS A 29 5.12 -3.06 -15.31
N LEU A 30 3.89 -3.38 -14.88
CA LEU A 30 2.69 -2.69 -15.34
C LEU A 30 2.73 -1.20 -14.95
N ALA A 31 3.00 -0.93 -13.67
CA ALA A 31 3.10 0.43 -13.14
C ALA A 31 4.18 1.26 -13.86
N TYR A 32 5.35 0.66 -14.13
CA TYR A 32 6.43 1.30 -14.87
C TYR A 32 6.07 1.58 -16.34
N THR A 33 5.30 0.69 -16.97
CA THR A 33 4.81 0.84 -18.35
C THR A 33 3.82 1.99 -18.48
N LEU A 34 2.95 2.19 -17.47
CA LEU A 34 1.98 3.29 -17.43
C LEU A 34 2.61 4.65 -17.11
N LEU A 35 3.82 4.67 -16.56
CA LEU A 35 4.51 5.88 -16.14
C LEU A 35 4.98 6.71 -17.34
N ALA A 36 4.71 8.01 -17.31
CA ALA A 36 5.28 8.98 -18.24
C ALA A 36 6.80 9.05 -18.12
N ASP A 37 7.49 9.49 -19.17
CA ASP A 37 8.89 9.90 -19.07
C ASP A 37 9.03 11.01 -18.02
N GLY A 38 10.09 10.94 -17.20
CA GLY A 38 10.27 11.81 -16.04
C GLY A 38 9.31 11.57 -14.87
N GLY A 39 8.38 10.62 -14.96
CA GLY A 39 7.44 10.30 -13.89
C GLY A 39 8.08 9.59 -12.70
N THR A 40 7.32 9.46 -11.60
CA THR A 40 7.73 8.75 -10.38
C THR A 40 6.86 7.51 -10.12
N LEU A 41 7.51 6.36 -9.92
CA LEU A 41 6.90 5.16 -9.38
C LEU A 41 7.25 5.03 -7.89
N ILE A 42 6.23 4.90 -7.04
CA ILE A 42 6.38 4.60 -5.62
C ILE A 42 5.97 3.14 -5.38
N LEU A 43 6.84 2.38 -4.73
CA LEU A 43 6.65 0.97 -4.40
C LEU A 43 6.57 0.75 -2.89
N THR A 44 5.72 -0.20 -2.48
CA THR A 44 5.66 -0.70 -1.10
C THR A 44 6.77 -1.70 -0.77
N ASN A 45 7.28 -2.41 -1.77
CA ASN A 45 8.43 -3.32 -1.65
C ASN A 45 9.65 -2.80 -2.45
N PRO A 46 10.87 -3.32 -2.19
CA PRO A 46 12.03 -3.01 -3.02
C PRO A 46 11.78 -3.28 -4.50
N SER A 47 12.37 -2.45 -5.36
CA SER A 47 12.21 -2.62 -6.79
C SER A 47 12.94 -3.87 -7.28
N GLY A 48 12.23 -4.70 -8.05
CA GLY A 48 12.81 -5.74 -8.89
C GLY A 48 13.01 -5.29 -10.34
N LEU A 49 12.77 -4.01 -10.64
CA LEU A 49 13.03 -3.44 -11.95
C LEU A 49 14.54 -3.26 -12.13
N GLY A 50 15.03 -3.51 -13.34
CA GLY A 50 16.42 -3.23 -13.71
C GLY A 50 16.67 -1.73 -13.88
N GLU A 51 17.62 -1.40 -14.76
CA GLU A 51 17.90 0.00 -15.10
C GLU A 51 16.65 0.72 -15.61
N THR A 52 16.46 1.95 -15.12
CA THR A 52 15.37 2.82 -15.54
C THR A 52 15.77 3.62 -16.78
N THR A 53 14.79 3.99 -17.57
CA THR A 53 14.92 4.68 -18.86
C THR A 53 13.95 5.86 -18.90
N GLY A 54 14.13 6.79 -19.85
CA GLY A 54 13.23 7.94 -20.01
C GLY A 54 13.21 8.90 -18.81
N GLY A 55 14.28 8.93 -18.00
CA GLY A 55 14.37 9.79 -16.80
C GLY A 55 13.38 9.42 -15.69
N LYS A 56 12.78 8.22 -15.74
CA LYS A 56 11.82 7.75 -14.75
C LYS A 56 12.50 7.53 -13.39
N THR A 57 11.81 7.94 -12.33
CA THR A 57 12.26 7.75 -10.95
C THR A 57 11.51 6.60 -10.30
N VAL A 58 12.21 5.69 -9.63
CA VAL A 58 11.60 4.62 -8.82
C VAL A 58 12.03 4.81 -7.37
N LYS A 59 11.05 4.87 -6.47
CA LYS A 59 11.27 4.99 -5.02
C LYS A 59 10.53 3.86 -4.30
N PHE A 60 11.03 3.42 -3.16
CA PHE A 60 10.32 2.52 -2.27
C PHE A 60 10.04 3.22 -0.93
N THR A 61 8.92 2.90 -0.30
CA THR A 61 8.58 3.46 1.01
C THR A 61 9.35 2.77 2.13
N GLN A 62 9.84 3.54 3.11
CA GLN A 62 10.64 3.01 4.22
C GLN A 62 9.83 2.57 5.45
N TRP A 63 8.50 2.58 5.38
CA TRP A 63 7.58 2.11 6.44
C TRP A 63 7.81 2.66 7.86
N ASN A 64 8.60 3.71 8.00
CA ASN A 64 8.97 4.32 9.28
C ASN A 64 8.61 5.81 9.27
N PRO A 65 7.54 6.23 9.98
CA PRO A 65 7.18 7.64 10.07
C PRO A 65 8.15 8.44 10.96
N PHE A 66 9.02 7.78 11.72
CA PHE A 66 9.95 8.40 12.68
C PHE A 66 11.38 8.56 12.12
N ALA A 67 11.59 8.34 10.82
CA ALA A 67 12.84 8.73 10.20
C ALA A 67 13.04 10.26 10.34
N PRO A 68 14.25 10.77 10.66
CA PRO A 68 14.47 12.20 10.88
C PRO A 68 13.97 13.09 9.74
N GLU A 69 14.06 12.62 8.50
CA GLU A 69 13.61 13.35 7.31
C GLU A 69 12.08 13.54 7.26
N ASN A 70 11.33 12.74 8.04
CA ASN A 70 9.88 12.77 8.10
C ASN A 70 9.34 13.51 9.34
N GLU A 71 10.21 13.99 10.24
CA GLU A 71 9.81 14.53 11.57
C GLU A 71 8.69 15.57 11.44
N HIS A 72 8.85 16.57 10.59
CA HIS A 72 7.87 17.64 10.41
C HIS A 72 6.51 17.13 9.90
N VAL A 73 6.52 16.19 8.94
CA VAL A 73 5.29 15.62 8.37
C VAL A 73 4.62 14.70 9.38
N GLY A 74 5.41 13.88 10.09
CA GLY A 74 4.94 12.98 11.13
C GLY A 74 4.29 13.75 12.28
N GLU A 75 4.98 14.75 12.83
CA GLU A 75 4.46 15.61 13.89
C GLU A 75 3.13 16.26 13.49
N ALA A 76 3.06 16.88 12.31
CA ALA A 76 1.85 17.51 11.81
C ALA A 76 0.69 16.50 11.64
N LEU A 77 0.98 15.30 11.14
CA LEU A 77 -0.01 14.23 11.00
C LEU A 77 -0.55 13.81 12.38
N TYR A 78 0.33 13.45 13.32
CA TYR A 78 -0.08 12.97 14.65
C TYR A 78 -0.81 14.05 15.46
N ALA A 79 -0.42 15.32 15.33
CA ALA A 79 -1.10 16.44 15.98
C ALA A 79 -2.55 16.65 15.49
N LYS A 80 -2.88 16.19 14.28
CA LYS A 80 -4.22 16.37 13.66
C LYS A 80 -5.01 15.07 13.49
N LEU A 81 -4.37 13.92 13.70
CA LEU A 81 -4.93 12.60 13.40
C LEU A 81 -6.29 12.38 14.05
N HIS A 82 -6.47 12.75 15.32
CA HIS A 82 -7.75 12.61 16.02
C HIS A 82 -8.87 13.38 15.31
N GLY A 83 -8.62 14.64 14.93
CA GLY A 83 -9.61 15.45 14.21
C GLY A 83 -9.92 14.90 12.81
N TYR A 84 -8.93 14.30 12.13
CA TYR A 84 -9.16 13.65 10.84
C TYR A 84 -10.00 12.37 10.96
N LEU A 85 -9.83 11.62 12.05
CA LEU A 85 -10.64 10.44 12.34
C LEU A 85 -12.07 10.84 12.73
N ASP A 86 -12.24 11.82 13.61
CA ASP A 86 -13.56 12.29 14.06
C ASP A 86 -14.39 12.86 12.90
N SER A 87 -13.75 13.62 12.01
CA SER A 87 -14.40 14.20 10.83
C SER A 87 -14.62 13.21 9.68
N GLY A 88 -14.00 12.04 9.74
CA GLY A 88 -14.00 11.07 8.64
C GLY A 88 -13.16 11.49 7.42
N ALA A 89 -12.31 12.52 7.55
CA ALA A 89 -11.33 12.88 6.52
C ALA A 89 -10.29 11.75 6.31
N ILE A 90 -10.00 11.01 7.37
CA ILE A 90 -9.32 9.70 7.30
C ILE A 90 -10.32 8.64 7.75
N GLN A 91 -10.57 7.66 6.89
CA GLN A 91 -11.42 6.52 7.20
C GLN A 91 -10.56 5.26 7.34
N THR A 92 -10.85 4.47 8.36
CA THR A 92 -10.21 3.17 8.54
C THR A 92 -10.78 2.16 7.55
N ASN A 93 -10.00 1.13 7.22
CA ASN A 93 -10.54 -0.06 6.55
C ASN A 93 -11.65 -0.70 7.40
N ARG A 94 -12.48 -1.53 6.76
CA ARG A 94 -13.46 -2.37 7.47
C ARG A 94 -12.73 -3.21 8.53
N VAL A 95 -13.10 -3.05 9.79
CA VAL A 95 -12.51 -3.79 10.90
C VAL A 95 -13.21 -5.13 11.06
N GLU A 96 -12.42 -6.20 11.16
CA GLU A 96 -12.89 -7.52 11.56
C GLU A 96 -12.23 -7.89 12.88
N VAL A 97 -13.03 -7.97 13.94
CA VAL A 97 -12.54 -8.34 15.27
C VAL A 97 -12.50 -9.87 15.36
N LEU A 98 -11.30 -10.42 15.57
CA LEU A 98 -11.11 -11.85 15.77
C LEU A 98 -11.39 -12.23 17.23
N PRO A 99 -12.07 -13.36 17.50
CA PRO A 99 -12.35 -13.82 18.84
C PRO A 99 -11.12 -14.45 19.53
N GLY A 100 -11.21 -14.65 20.84
CA GLY A 100 -10.23 -15.40 21.62
C GLY A 100 -9.02 -14.58 22.09
N GLY A 101 -9.14 -13.25 22.12
CA GLY A 101 -8.10 -12.36 22.62
C GLY A 101 -6.78 -12.52 21.86
N LEU A 102 -5.66 -12.59 22.59
CA LEU A 102 -4.34 -12.83 21.96
C LEU A 102 -4.25 -14.16 21.20
N GLY A 103 -5.08 -15.15 21.55
CA GLY A 103 -5.14 -16.44 20.85
C GLY A 103 -5.60 -16.32 19.39
N GLY A 104 -6.36 -15.28 19.04
CA GLY A 104 -6.85 -15.04 17.69
C GLY A 104 -5.76 -14.66 16.66
N ILE A 105 -4.55 -14.31 17.11
CA ILE A 105 -3.46 -13.85 16.23
C ILE A 105 -3.06 -14.94 15.23
N VAL A 106 -2.91 -16.20 15.68
CA VAL A 106 -2.42 -17.30 14.85
C VAL A 106 -3.33 -17.53 13.64
N ALA A 107 -4.63 -17.74 13.89
CA ALA A 107 -5.61 -17.93 12.82
C ALA A 107 -5.74 -16.71 11.91
N GLY A 108 -5.56 -15.49 12.45
CA GLY A 108 -5.53 -14.27 11.66
C GLY A 108 -4.36 -14.20 10.68
N LEU A 109 -3.16 -14.59 11.14
CA LEU A 109 -1.95 -14.64 10.30
C LEU A 109 -2.04 -15.72 9.22
N GLU A 110 -2.59 -16.90 9.55
CA GLU A 110 -2.83 -17.96 8.55
C GLU A 110 -3.73 -17.46 7.41
N ARG A 111 -4.83 -16.78 7.75
CA ARG A 111 -5.73 -16.18 6.73
C ARG A 111 -5.05 -15.14 5.85
N LEU A 112 -4.17 -14.30 6.44
CA LEU A 112 -3.40 -13.32 5.68
C LEU A 112 -2.43 -14.00 4.71
N GLN A 113 -1.72 -15.03 5.18
CA GLN A 113 -0.79 -15.81 4.36
C GLN A 113 -1.49 -16.52 3.20
N GLU A 114 -2.70 -17.04 3.43
CA GLU A 114 -3.50 -17.70 2.40
C GLU A 114 -4.22 -16.72 1.45
N GLY A 115 -4.06 -15.41 1.62
CA GLY A 115 -4.73 -14.40 0.80
C GLY A 115 -6.26 -14.34 1.00
N LYS A 116 -6.76 -14.83 2.14
CA LYS A 116 -8.20 -14.92 2.45
C LYS A 116 -8.78 -13.64 3.09
N VAL A 117 -8.00 -12.56 3.15
CA VAL A 117 -8.42 -11.26 3.70
C VAL A 117 -8.49 -10.26 2.56
N SER A 118 -9.69 -9.72 2.29
CA SER A 118 -9.91 -8.71 1.24
C SER A 118 -10.61 -7.49 1.81
N GLY A 119 -9.94 -6.33 1.69
CA GLY A 119 -10.45 -5.03 2.11
C GLY A 119 -10.80 -4.94 3.60
N ALA A 120 -10.12 -5.71 4.46
CA ALA A 120 -10.37 -5.74 5.90
C ALA A 120 -9.09 -5.65 6.72
N LYS A 121 -9.19 -5.04 7.91
CA LYS A 121 -8.14 -5.08 8.93
C LYS A 121 -8.57 -6.03 10.04
N LEU A 122 -7.81 -7.12 10.20
CA LEU A 122 -8.00 -8.05 11.32
C LEU A 122 -7.47 -7.41 12.62
N VAL A 123 -8.27 -7.47 13.68
CA VAL A 123 -7.96 -6.89 14.99
C VAL A 123 -8.26 -7.90 16.09
N VAL A 124 -7.32 -8.10 17.01
CA VAL A 124 -7.56 -8.84 18.25
C VAL A 124 -7.76 -7.87 19.42
N ARG A 125 -8.53 -8.27 20.43
CA ARG A 125 -8.70 -7.51 21.67
C ARG A 125 -8.04 -8.28 22.82
N PRO A 126 -6.81 -7.94 23.24
CA PRO A 126 -6.05 -8.75 24.20
C PRO A 126 -6.80 -9.07 25.51
N GLN A 127 -7.67 -8.15 25.95
CA GLN A 127 -8.43 -8.26 27.20
C GLN A 127 -9.69 -9.12 27.10
N GLU A 128 -10.05 -9.64 25.93
CA GLU A 128 -11.27 -10.44 25.73
C GLU A 128 -11.29 -11.72 26.60
N THR A 129 -10.12 -12.27 26.90
CA THR A 129 -9.96 -13.54 27.64
C THR A 129 -9.09 -13.38 28.89
N ALA A 130 -8.88 -12.14 29.36
CA ALA A 130 -8.10 -11.83 30.55
C ALA A 130 -8.88 -12.06 31.85
#